data_AF-A0A5B7C3D3-F1
#
_entry.id   AF-A0A5B7C3D3-F1
#
_cell.length_a   1.000
_cell.length_b   1.000
_cell.length_c   1.000
_cell.angle_alpha   90.00
_cell.angle_beta   90.00
_cell.angle_gamma   90.00
#
_symmetry.space_group_name_H-M   'P 1'
#
loop_
_entity.id
_entity.type
_entity.pdbx_description
1 polymer ?
#
loop_
_entity_poly.entity_id
_entity_poly.type
_entity_poly.pdbx_seq_one_letter_code
_entity_poly.pdbx_strand_id
1 'polypeptide(L)'
;TYREIPQPNYGMGRYELSVWALRGCLCAVCDCRFECSDVWIMNEYGVKESWTKLVSILYLPFQPFVMCLTPLWYVKDGGILVNFSLQLRLNSSSEVLTLYDLKERKFKHPLVYGLHDFNKVDTYL
;
A
#
# COMPACT_ATOMS: atom_id res chain seq x y z
N THR A 1 8.55 13.93 -22.75
CA THR A 1 7.34 14.75 -22.54
C THR A 1 6.59 14.20 -21.35
N TYR A 2 6.03 15.06 -20.49
CA TYR A 2 5.20 14.63 -19.36
C TYR A 2 3.71 14.65 -19.78
N ARG A 3 2.90 13.76 -19.18
CA ARG A 3 1.45 13.71 -19.39
C ARG A 3 0.77 13.65 -18.03
N GLU A 4 -0.22 14.50 -17.84
CA GLU A 4 -1.09 14.44 -16.67
C GLU A 4 -2.06 13.27 -16.80
N ILE A 5 -2.30 12.57 -15.68
CA ILE A 5 -3.19 11.41 -15.60
C ILE A 5 -4.33 11.75 -14.64
N PRO A 6 -5.58 11.40 -14.98
CA PRO A 6 -6.71 11.67 -14.08
C PRO A 6 -6.55 10.93 -12.76
N GLN A 7 -6.92 11.58 -11.67
CA GLN A 7 -6.91 10.98 -10.34
C GLN A 7 -8.21 10.18 -10.08
N PRO A 8 -8.16 9.12 -9.24
CA PRO A 8 -9.32 8.49 -8.63
C PRO A 8 -10.20 9.48 -7.86
N ASN A 9 -11.45 9.10 -7.63
CA ASN A 9 -12.35 9.84 -6.75
C ASN A 9 -12.19 9.36 -5.30
N TYR A 10 -11.30 10.02 -4.54
CA TYR A 10 -11.01 9.67 -3.14
C TYR A 10 -12.03 10.21 -2.12
N GLY A 11 -12.97 11.06 -2.54
CA GLY A 11 -13.83 11.82 -1.63
C GLY A 11 -13.18 13.13 -1.14
N MET A 12 -13.79 13.75 -0.12
CA MET A 12 -13.36 15.03 0.45
C MET A 12 -12.52 14.81 1.70
N GLY A 13 -11.30 15.36 1.75
CA GLY A 13 -10.38 15.22 2.88
C GLY A 13 -8.96 15.71 2.57
N ARG A 14 -8.10 15.79 3.59
CA ARG A 14 -6.64 15.97 3.40
C ARG A 14 -6.01 14.60 3.25
N TYR A 15 -5.63 14.26 2.02
CA TYR A 15 -4.98 12.99 1.72
C TYR A 15 -3.53 13.22 1.32
N GLU A 16 -2.64 12.38 1.82
CA GLU A 16 -1.30 12.24 1.24
C GLU A 16 -1.37 11.20 0.12
N LEU A 17 -1.03 11.63 -1.09
CA LEU A 17 -1.08 10.80 -2.28
C LEU A 17 0.32 10.33 -2.64
N SER A 18 0.50 9.01 -2.76
CA SER A 18 1.67 8.42 -3.39
C SER A 18 1.28 7.54 -4.56
N VAL A 19 2.16 7.44 -5.56
CA VAL A 19 1.92 6.70 -6.80
C VAL A 19 2.90 5.53 -6.86
N TRP A 20 2.37 4.37 -7.22
CA TRP A 20 3.10 3.10 -7.26
C TRP A 20 2.73 2.32 -8.52
N ALA A 21 3.43 1.21 -8.77
CA ALA A 21 3.05 0.23 -9.77
C ALA A 21 2.73 -1.10 -9.07
N LEU A 22 1.55 -1.66 -9.32
CA LEU A 22 1.13 -2.94 -8.76
C LEU A 22 0.53 -3.80 -9.87
N ARG A 23 1.09 -4.99 -10.10
CA ARG A 23 0.72 -5.91 -11.20
C ARG A 23 0.82 -5.28 -12.60
N GLY A 24 1.75 -4.34 -12.81
CA GLY A 24 1.89 -3.61 -14.07
C GLY A 24 0.83 -2.52 -14.30
N CYS A 25 -0.06 -2.29 -13.34
CA CYS A 25 -1.02 -1.20 -13.37
C CYS A 25 -0.53 -0.02 -12.53
N LEU A 26 -0.92 1.20 -12.92
CA LEU A 26 -0.70 2.39 -12.10
C LEU A 26 -1.56 2.30 -10.84
N CYS A 27 -0.94 2.55 -9.70
CA CYS A 27 -1.55 2.48 -8.38
C CYS A 27 -1.46 3.85 -7.71
N ALA A 28 -2.52 4.23 -7.02
CA ALA A 28 -2.56 5.41 -6.17
C ALA A 28 -2.89 4.98 -4.74
N VAL A 29 -2.04 5.39 -3.80
CA VAL A 29 -2.26 5.19 -2.37
C VAL A 29 -2.64 6.52 -1.77
N CYS A 30 -3.85 6.55 -1.24
CA CYS A 30 -4.48 7.72 -0.66
C CYS A 30 -4.54 7.53 0.85
N ASP A 31 -3.66 8.22 1.58
CA ASP A 31 -3.55 8.12 3.02
C ASP A 31 -4.44 9.16 3.70
N CYS A 32 -5.53 8.68 4.30
CA CYS A 32 -6.42 9.48 5.14
C CYS A 32 -5.89 9.45 6.58
N ARG A 33 -5.23 10.54 6.96
CA ARG A 33 -4.53 10.64 8.25
C ARG A 33 -5.39 10.12 9.41
N PHE A 34 -4.83 9.15 10.14
CA PHE A 34 -5.41 8.52 11.33
C PHE A 34 -6.68 7.67 11.10
N GLU A 35 -7.20 7.59 9.87
CA GLU A 35 -8.40 6.80 9.57
C GLU A 35 -8.05 5.54 8.77
N CYS A 36 -7.49 5.71 7.57
CA CYS A 36 -7.25 4.58 6.68
C CYS A 36 -6.29 4.94 5.54
N SER A 37 -5.73 3.89 4.93
CA SER A 37 -5.07 3.97 3.62
C SER A 37 -5.92 3.28 2.56
N ASP A 38 -6.30 4.03 1.53
CA ASP A 38 -7.00 3.49 0.37
C ASP A 38 -6.01 3.23 -0.77
N VAL A 39 -6.01 2.00 -1.29
CA VAL A 39 -5.24 1.63 -2.46
C VAL A 39 -6.17 1.55 -3.67
N TRP A 40 -5.84 2.30 -4.72
CA TRP A 40 -6.58 2.36 -5.98
C TRP A 40 -5.71 1.85 -7.12
N ILE A 41 -6.28 1.10 -8.05
CA ILE A 41 -5.62 0.63 -9.28
C ILE A 41 -6.34 1.20 -10.50
N MET A 42 -5.56 1.69 -11.46
CA MET A 42 -6.02 2.08 -12.79
C MET A 42 -5.95 0.85 -13.70
N ASN A 43 -7.10 0.24 -13.98
CA ASN A 43 -7.16 -0.96 -14.82
C ASN A 43 -6.87 -0.65 -16.29
N GLU A 44 -7.17 0.57 -16.74
CA GLU A 44 -6.88 1.03 -18.09
C GLU A 44 -6.13 2.36 -18.04
N TYR A 45 -4.90 2.37 -18.57
CA TYR A 45 -4.01 3.51 -18.42
C TYR A 45 -4.58 4.79 -19.06
N GLY A 46 -4.69 5.85 -18.26
CA GLY A 46 -5.20 7.15 -18.68
C GLY A 46 -6.72 7.30 -18.66
N VAL A 47 -7.49 6.24 -18.37
CA VAL A 47 -8.96 6.28 -18.29
C VAL A 47 -9.38 6.49 -16.84
N LYS A 48 -10.05 7.62 -16.57
CA LYS A 48 -10.45 8.03 -15.21
C LYS A 48 -11.41 7.04 -14.56
N GLU A 49 -12.35 6.53 -15.34
CA GLU A 49 -13.42 5.62 -14.90
C GLU A 49 -12.88 4.21 -14.60
N SER A 50 -11.66 3.90 -15.04
CA SER A 50 -11.01 2.61 -14.81
C SER A 50 -10.39 2.49 -13.41
N TRP A 51 -10.32 3.59 -12.65
CA TRP A 51 -9.86 3.56 -11.28
C TRP A 51 -10.82 2.78 -10.40
N THR A 52 -10.33 1.67 -9.84
CA THR A 52 -11.08 0.86 -8.88
C THR A 52 -10.34 0.82 -7.55
N LYS A 53 -11.08 1.01 -6.46
CA LYS A 53 -10.54 0.82 -5.11
C LYS A 53 -10.27 -0.66 -4.89
N LEU A 54 -9.00 -1.00 -4.66
CA LEU A 54 -8.56 -2.36 -4.42
C LEU A 54 -8.80 -2.76 -2.96
N VAL A 55 -8.41 -1.89 -2.02
CA VAL A 55 -8.54 -2.14 -0.58
C VAL A 55 -8.56 -0.84 0.21
N SER A 56 -9.29 -0.85 1.32
CA SER A 56 -9.18 0.14 2.40
C SER A 56 -8.57 -0.54 3.61
N ILE A 57 -7.45 0.00 4.09
CA ILE A 57 -6.74 -0.51 5.26
C ILE A 57 -6.98 0.47 6.40
N LEU A 58 -7.82 0.09 7.36
CA LEU A 58 -8.17 0.92 8.50
C LEU A 58 -7.00 0.97 9.49
N TYR A 59 -6.70 2.17 9.99
CA TYR A 59 -5.77 2.33 11.10
C TYR A 59 -6.48 2.03 12.42
N LEU A 60 -5.75 1.47 13.37
CA LEU A 60 -6.31 1.20 14.69
C LEU A 60 -6.55 2.55 15.39
N PRO A 61 -7.77 2.81 15.90
CA PRO A 61 -7.99 3.95 16.76
C PRO A 61 -7.03 3.80 17.95
N PHE A 62 -6.46 4.90 18.43
CA PHE A 62 -5.50 4.98 19.55
C PHE A 62 -4.00 4.87 19.26
N GLN A 63 -3.54 4.87 18.01
CA GLN A 63 -2.11 5.06 17.73
C GLN A 63 -1.76 6.56 17.50
N PRO A 64 -0.89 7.18 18.31
CA PRO A 64 -0.44 8.57 18.11
C PRO A 64 0.58 8.70 16.95
N PHE A 65 0.57 7.75 16.02
CA PHE A 65 1.59 7.59 14.99
C PHE A 65 1.01 7.89 13.62
N VAL A 66 1.82 8.52 12.75
CA VAL A 66 1.52 8.57 11.32
C VAL A 66 1.88 7.19 10.75
N MET A 67 0.90 6.56 10.11
CA MET A 67 1.08 5.31 9.39
C MET A 67 1.09 5.63 7.91
N CYS A 68 2.16 5.31 7.21
CA CYS A 68 2.19 5.37 5.75
C CYS A 68 2.24 3.96 5.18
N LEU A 69 1.51 3.75 4.09
CA LEU A 69 1.36 2.45 3.46
C LEU A 69 2.08 2.44 2.11
N THR A 70 2.98 1.49 1.93
CA THR A 70 3.61 1.23 0.63
C THR A 70 3.24 -0.16 0.13
N PRO A 71 2.44 -0.30 -0.95
CA PRO A 71 2.19 -1.58 -1.57
C PRO A 71 3.46 -2.03 -2.30
N LEU A 72 4.04 -3.15 -1.88
CA LEU A 72 5.28 -3.66 -2.46
C LEU A 72 5.01 -4.70 -3.55
N TRP A 73 4.09 -5.63 -3.30
CA TRP A 73 3.86 -6.74 -4.23
C TRP A 73 2.47 -7.34 -4.08
N TYR A 74 1.86 -7.79 -5.18
CA TYR A 74 0.69 -8.68 -5.17
C TYR A 74 1.07 -10.17 -5.15
N VAL A 75 0.87 -10.84 -4.02
CA VAL A 75 1.17 -12.26 -3.86
C VAL A 75 0.10 -13.12 -4.54
N LYS A 76 0.50 -14.29 -5.06
CA LYS A 76 -0.43 -15.30 -5.59
C LYS A 76 -1.57 -15.55 -4.59
N ASP A 77 -2.77 -15.80 -5.10
CA ASP A 77 -4.01 -16.02 -4.34
C ASP A 77 -4.72 -14.81 -3.73
N GLY A 78 -4.25 -13.59 -4.01
CA GLY A 78 -4.92 -12.36 -3.61
C GLY A 78 -4.36 -11.72 -2.35
N GLY A 79 -3.13 -12.07 -1.97
CA GLY A 79 -2.40 -11.34 -0.95
C GLY A 79 -1.77 -10.07 -1.51
N ILE A 80 -1.61 -9.03 -0.68
CA ILE A 80 -0.77 -7.87 -0.96
C ILE A 80 0.29 -7.79 0.13
N LEU A 81 1.55 -7.79 -0.27
CA LEU A 81 2.65 -7.46 0.60
C LEU A 81 2.75 -5.94 0.72
N VAL A 82 2.67 -5.47 1.96
CA VAL A 82 2.60 -4.05 2.29
C VAL A 82 3.67 -3.73 3.32
N ASN A 83 4.38 -2.62 3.13
CA ASN A 83 5.22 -2.04 4.17
C ASN A 83 4.47 -0.91 4.87
N PHE A 84 4.35 -1.01 6.19
CA PHE A 84 3.85 0.05 7.05
C PHE A 84 5.02 0.80 7.67
N SER A 85 5.12 2.10 7.40
CA SER A 85 6.04 2.97 8.13
C SER A 85 5.28 3.62 9.28
N LEU A 86 5.69 3.34 10.52
CA LEU A 86 5.15 3.95 11.72
C LEU A 86 6.14 5.00 12.21
N GLN A 87 5.75 6.27 12.13
CA GLN A 87 6.56 7.34 12.71
C GLN A 87 6.24 7.50 14.20
N LEU A 88 7.10 6.92 15.05
CA LEU A 88 6.92 6.90 16.50
C LEU A 88 7.38 8.20 17.18
N ARG A 89 8.37 8.88 16.59
CA ARG A 89 8.93 10.18 17.02
C ARG A 89 9.48 10.93 15.80
N LEU A 90 9.78 12.23 15.95
CA LEU A 90 10.31 13.10 14.88
C LEU A 90 11.51 12.49 14.11
N ASN A 91 12.32 11.64 14.77
CA ASN A 91 13.57 11.11 14.22
C ASN A 91 13.63 9.58 14.16
N SER A 92 12.51 8.87 14.34
CA SER A 92 12.49 7.40 14.30
C SER A 92 11.21 6.88 13.65
N SER A 93 11.38 6.12 12.57
CA SER A 93 10.34 5.32 11.94
C SER A 93 10.64 3.84 12.13
N SER A 94 9.60 3.06 12.42
CA SER A 94 9.65 1.61 12.38
C SER A 94 8.94 1.12 11.12
N GLU A 95 9.57 0.23 10.38
CA GLU A 95 8.97 -0.41 9.22
C GLU A 95 8.43 -1.79 9.60
N VAL A 96 7.21 -2.09 9.18
CA VAL A 96 6.55 -3.37 9.43
C VAL A 96 6.03 -3.93 8.11
N LEU A 97 6.70 -4.99 7.65
CA LEU A 97 6.27 -5.74 6.49
C LEU A 97 5.11 -6.68 6.86
N THR A 98 3.97 -6.53 6.18
CA THR A 98 2.75 -7.29 6.47
C THR A 98 2.12 -7.83 5.19
N LEU A 99 1.64 -9.08 5.24
CA LEU A 99 0.85 -9.66 4.16
C LEU A 99 -0.63 -9.44 4.45
N TYR A 100 -1.29 -8.64 3.62
CA TYR A 100 -2.72 -8.42 3.69
C TYR A 100 -3.46 -9.38 2.76
N ASP A 101 -4.38 -10.17 3.29
CA ASP A 101 -5.22 -11.04 2.47
C ASP A 101 -6.47 -10.28 1.99
N LEU A 102 -6.59 -10.04 0.68
CA LEU A 102 -7.74 -9.31 0.13
C LEU A 102 -9.06 -10.08 0.25
N LYS A 103 -9.02 -11.42 0.21
CA LYS A 103 -10.22 -12.26 0.28
C LYS A 103 -10.78 -12.25 1.69
N GLU A 104 -9.92 -12.46 2.67
CA GLU A 104 -10.30 -12.52 4.08
C GLU A 104 -10.39 -11.14 4.74
N ARG A 105 -9.87 -10.09 4.09
CA ARG A 105 -9.73 -8.72 4.62
C ARG A 105 -9.07 -8.69 6.00
N LYS A 106 -8.02 -9.51 6.16
CA LYS A 106 -7.28 -9.69 7.40
C LYS A 106 -5.79 -9.55 7.16
N PHE A 107 -5.12 -8.95 8.14
CA PHE A 107 -3.68 -9.05 8.23
C PHE A 107 -3.31 -10.49 8.58
N LYS A 108 -2.38 -11.04 7.81
CA LYS A 108 -1.62 -12.21 8.21
C LYS A 108 -0.25 -11.69 8.61
N HIS A 109 0.25 -12.13 9.76
CA HIS A 109 1.68 -12.07 10.00
C HIS A 109 2.24 -13.31 9.31
N PRO A 110 2.77 -13.21 8.07
CA PRO A 110 3.45 -14.35 7.49
C PRO A 110 4.62 -14.66 8.41
N LEU A 111 4.70 -15.89 8.90
CA LEU A 111 5.96 -16.42 9.41
C LEU A 111 6.88 -16.52 8.19
N VAL A 112 7.60 -15.44 7.90
CA VAL A 112 8.64 -15.44 6.88
C VAL A 112 9.84 -16.14 7.49
N TYR A 113 9.91 -17.46 7.32
CA TYR A 113 11.12 -18.20 7.62
C TYR A 113 12.23 -17.70 6.68
N GLY A 114 13.29 -17.11 7.25
CA GLY A 114 14.43 -16.56 6.49
C GLY A 114 14.72 -15.07 6.67
N LEU A 115 13.96 -14.31 7.47
CA LEU A 115 14.34 -12.94 7.84
C LEU A 115 15.30 -12.94 9.04
N HIS A 116 16.54 -13.35 8.79
CA HIS A 116 17.69 -12.96 9.61
C HIS A 116 18.51 -12.03 8.75
N ASP A 117 18.41 -10.71 8.96
CA ASP A 117 19.21 -9.65 8.31
C ASP A 117 19.62 -9.97 6.86
N PHE A 118 18.77 -9.58 5.90
CA PHE A 118 18.91 -9.76 4.44
C PHE A 118 20.12 -10.60 3.96
N ASN A 119 19.87 -11.80 3.44
CA ASN A 119 20.87 -12.55 2.70
C ASN A 119 20.33 -13.12 1.38
N LYS A 120 21.02 -12.70 0.31
CA LYS A 120 21.06 -13.12 -1.09
C LYS A 120 19.74 -13.53 -1.77
N VAL A 121 19.27 -12.64 -2.65
CA VAL A 121 18.25 -12.92 -3.66
C VAL A 121 18.97 -13.24 -4.97
N ASP A 122 18.89 -14.48 -5.44
CA ASP A 122 19.23 -14.82 -6.82
C ASP A 122 17.93 -14.80 -7.64
N THR A 123 17.87 -13.89 -8.61
CA THR A 123 16.79 -13.80 -9.60
C THR A 123 17.19 -14.56 -10.86
N TYR A 124 16.37 -15.52 -11.29
CA TYR A 124 16.47 -16.11 -12.62
C TYR A 124 15.38 -15.48 -13.49
N LEU A 125 15.81 -14.82 -14.58
CA LEU A 125 14.96 -14.31 -15.65
C LEU A 125 14.39 -15.46 -16.50
#